data_AF-A0A392NXJ9-F1
#
_entry.id   AF-A0A392NXJ9-F1
#
_cell.length_a   1.000
_cell.length_b   1.000
_cell.length_c   1.000
_cell.angle_alpha   90.00
_cell.angle_beta   90.00
_cell.angle_gamma   90.00
#
_symmetry.space_group_name_H-M   'P 1'
#
loop_
_entity.id
_entity.type
_entity.pdbx_description
1 polymer ?
#
loop_
_entity_poly.entity_id
_entity_poly.type
_entity_poly.pdbx_seq_one_letter_code
_entity_poly.pdbx_strand_id
1 'polypeptide(L)'
;MRQKEELRKEKEAERRKAALEKAHARKIAKESMELIEDEQLEMMELAASSKGLSSIIRLDFDTLQNIESFRGSLCVFPPENVKLRKPFAIQPWINSEENVGNLLMFILDLRLLIQGLKAVVVYF
;
A
#
# COMPACT_ATOMS: atom_id res chain seq x y z
N MET A 1 -13.53 -32.38 -46.13
CA MET A 1 -12.25 -31.87 -45.58
C MET A 1 -12.39 -30.54 -44.82
N ARG A 2 -13.27 -29.60 -45.21
CA ARG A 2 -13.43 -28.28 -44.55
C ARG A 2 -14.06 -28.32 -43.13
N GLN A 3 -15.09 -29.14 -42.91
CA GLN A 3 -15.79 -29.22 -41.59
C GLN A 3 -14.90 -29.68 -40.43
N LYS A 4 -13.93 -30.56 -40.70
CA LYS A 4 -12.99 -31.08 -39.68
C LYS A 4 -11.96 -30.02 -39.25
N GLU A 5 -11.72 -29.03 -40.10
CA GLU A 5 -10.80 -27.92 -39.83
C GLU A 5 -11.49 -26.83 -39.00
N GLU A 6 -12.77 -26.56 -39.27
CA GLU A 6 -13.58 -25.62 -38.48
C GLU A 6 -13.75 -26.07 -37.03
N LEU A 7 -14.01 -27.37 -36.81
CA LEU A 7 -14.10 -27.94 -35.46
C LEU A 7 -12.77 -27.82 -34.67
N ARG A 8 -11.63 -27.88 -35.36
CA ARG A 8 -10.31 -27.68 -34.74
C ARG A 8 -10.11 -26.22 -34.34
N LYS A 9 -10.56 -25.29 -35.17
CA LYS A 9 -10.47 -23.84 -34.92
C LYS A 9 -11.35 -23.41 -33.75
N GLU A 10 -12.53 -23.99 -33.60
CA GLU A 10 -13.45 -23.72 -32.48
C GLU A 10 -12.88 -24.24 -31.14
N LYS A 11 -12.34 -25.45 -31.12
CA LYS A 11 -11.66 -26.02 -29.94
C LYS A 11 -10.44 -25.21 -29.51
N GLU A 12 -9.73 -24.60 -30.47
CA GLU A 12 -8.64 -23.67 -30.16
C GLU A 12 -9.16 -22.33 -29.63
N ALA A 13 -10.28 -21.82 -30.13
CA ALA A 13 -10.89 -20.58 -29.63
C ALA A 13 -11.38 -20.76 -28.18
N GLU A 14 -11.99 -21.89 -27.86
CA GLU A 14 -12.42 -22.23 -26.51
C GLU A 14 -11.23 -22.35 -25.54
N ARG A 15 -10.14 -23.00 -25.97
CA ARG A 15 -8.88 -23.05 -25.20
C ARG A 15 -8.29 -21.65 -24.98
N ARG A 16 -8.33 -20.78 -25.98
CA ARG A 16 -7.89 -19.38 -25.85
C ARG A 16 -8.77 -18.61 -24.85
N LYS A 17 -10.10 -18.80 -24.89
CA LYS A 17 -11.03 -18.17 -23.94
C LYS A 17 -10.77 -18.63 -22.50
N ALA A 18 -10.62 -19.94 -22.28
CA ALA A 18 -10.29 -20.49 -20.96
C ALA A 18 -8.92 -19.99 -20.45
N ALA A 19 -7.93 -19.82 -21.34
CA ALA A 19 -6.64 -19.23 -20.98
C ALA A 19 -6.76 -17.75 -20.56
N LEU A 20 -7.61 -16.97 -21.26
CA LEU A 20 -7.90 -15.58 -20.91
C LEU A 20 -8.61 -15.46 -19.56
N GLU A 21 -9.64 -16.29 -19.32
CA GLU A 21 -10.35 -16.32 -18.04
C GLU A 21 -9.43 -16.73 -16.89
N LYS A 22 -8.55 -17.71 -17.11
CA LYS A 22 -7.52 -18.10 -16.13
C LYS A 22 -6.51 -16.99 -15.86
N ALA A 23 -6.10 -16.25 -16.89
CA ALA A 23 -5.23 -15.09 -16.73
C ALA A 23 -5.92 -13.96 -15.95
N HIS A 24 -7.21 -13.74 -16.20
CA HIS A 24 -8.03 -12.77 -15.49
C HIS A 24 -8.21 -13.14 -14.01
N ALA A 25 -8.52 -14.40 -13.71
CA ALA A 25 -8.61 -14.90 -12.33
C ALA A 25 -7.27 -14.76 -11.58
N ARG A 26 -6.13 -15.01 -12.26
CA ARG A 26 -4.79 -14.79 -11.71
C ARG A 26 -4.49 -13.32 -11.46
N LYS A 27 -4.94 -12.43 -12.35
CA LYS A 27 -4.81 -10.98 -12.19
C LYS A 27 -5.56 -10.51 -10.94
N ILE A 28 -6.81 -10.93 -10.76
CA ILE A 28 -7.62 -10.64 -9.55
C ILE A 28 -6.93 -11.17 -8.28
N ALA A 29 -6.45 -12.41 -8.30
CA ALA A 29 -5.75 -12.99 -7.15
C ALA A 29 -4.44 -12.26 -6.81
N LYS A 30 -3.74 -11.73 -7.83
CA LYS A 30 -2.51 -10.94 -7.65
C LYS A 30 -2.79 -9.53 -7.13
N GLU A 31 -3.81 -8.86 -7.67
CA GLU A 31 -4.32 -7.57 -7.14
C GLU A 31 -4.79 -7.72 -5.69
N SER A 32 -5.32 -8.89 -5.33
CA SER A 32 -5.69 -9.22 -3.94
C SER A 32 -4.50 -9.53 -3.01
N MET A 33 -3.27 -9.58 -3.54
CA MET A 33 -2.03 -9.87 -2.79
C MET A 33 -1.11 -8.64 -2.72
N GLU A 34 -1.63 -7.44 -2.96
CA GLU A 34 -0.89 -6.19 -2.77
C GLU A 34 -0.88 -5.79 -1.29
N LEU A 35 0.30 -5.35 -0.83
CA LEU A 35 0.44 -4.72 0.48
C LEU A 35 -0.28 -3.37 0.43
N ILE A 36 -1.22 -3.18 1.35
CA ILE A 36 -1.94 -1.92 1.51
C ILE A 36 -0.98 -0.89 2.15
N GLU A 37 -1.05 0.36 1.70
CA GLU A 37 -0.29 1.46 2.29
C GLU A 37 -0.76 1.74 3.73
N ASP A 38 0.18 2.08 4.62
CA ASP A 38 -0.12 2.33 6.04
C ASP A 38 -1.21 3.40 6.23
N GLU A 39 -1.18 4.49 5.44
CA GLU A 39 -2.20 5.57 5.49
C GLU A 39 -3.61 5.04 5.12
N GLN A 40 -3.69 4.16 4.12
CA GLN A 40 -4.94 3.55 3.71
C GLN A 40 -5.45 2.54 4.76
N LEU A 41 -4.54 1.80 5.40
CA LEU A 41 -4.87 0.89 6.50
C LEU A 41 -5.47 1.65 7.70
N GLU A 42 -4.88 2.79 8.06
CA GLU A 42 -5.42 3.67 9.11
C GLU A 42 -6.81 4.20 8.76
N MET A 43 -7.05 4.59 7.49
CA MET A 43 -8.38 5.01 7.04
C MET A 43 -9.40 3.88 7.11
N MET A 44 -9.03 2.65 6.74
CA MET A 44 -9.89 1.47 6.89
C MET A 44 -10.26 1.24 8.35
N GLU A 45 -9.30 1.38 9.27
CA GLU A 45 -9.53 1.20 10.70
C GLU A 45 -10.49 2.25 11.27
N LEU A 46 -10.30 3.53 10.89
CA LEU A 46 -11.25 4.60 11.22
C LEU A 46 -12.65 4.33 10.65
N ALA A 47 -12.73 3.91 9.39
CA ALA A 47 -13.99 3.58 8.75
C ALA A 47 -14.72 2.44 9.47
N ALA A 48 -14.00 1.39 9.85
CA ALA A 48 -14.55 0.26 10.59
C ALA A 48 -15.06 0.70 11.97
N SER A 49 -14.24 1.47 12.70
CA SER A 49 -14.61 2.04 14.01
C SER A 49 -15.83 2.95 13.92
N SER A 50 -15.90 3.81 12.90
CA SER A 50 -17.03 4.72 12.67
C SER A 50 -18.36 3.97 12.46
N LYS A 51 -18.30 2.76 11.90
CA LYS A 51 -19.45 1.88 11.70
C LYS A 51 -19.68 0.89 12.85
N GLY A 52 -18.90 0.96 13.92
CA GLY A 52 -18.97 0.03 15.04
C GLY A 52 -18.55 -1.40 14.67
N LEU A 53 -17.76 -1.56 13.61
CA LEU A 53 -17.24 -2.85 13.17
C LEU A 53 -16.01 -3.21 14.00
N SER A 54 -15.89 -4.50 14.35
CA SER A 54 -14.76 -5.02 15.13
C SER A 54 -13.47 -5.19 14.31
N SER A 55 -13.54 -5.08 12.99
CA SER A 55 -12.39 -5.29 12.09
C SER A 55 -12.68 -4.73 10.69
N ILE A 56 -11.63 -4.25 10.01
CA ILE A 56 -11.63 -3.75 8.63
C ILE A 56 -12.10 -4.80 7.60
N ILE A 57 -11.95 -6.09 7.92
CA ILE A 57 -12.35 -7.19 7.02
C ILE A 57 -13.88 -7.19 6.80
N ARG A 58 -14.65 -6.60 7.73
CA ARG A 58 -16.10 -6.52 7.68
C ARG A 58 -16.62 -5.26 6.98
N LEU A 59 -15.73 -4.43 6.42
CA LEU A 59 -16.12 -3.23 5.69
C LEU A 59 -16.95 -3.61 4.46
N ASP A 60 -18.05 -2.91 4.27
CA ASP A 60 -18.86 -3.04 3.06
C ASP A 60 -18.16 -2.37 1.86
N PHE A 61 -18.55 -2.79 0.66
CA PHE A 61 -17.95 -2.32 -0.58
C PHE A 61 -18.15 -0.82 -0.80
N ASP A 62 -19.29 -0.27 -0.39
CA ASP A 62 -19.59 1.15 -0.53
C ASP A 62 -18.67 2.01 0.34
N THR A 63 -18.33 1.54 1.54
CA THR A 63 -17.38 2.18 2.45
C THR A 63 -15.96 2.09 1.92
N LEU A 64 -15.59 0.94 1.37
CA LEU A 64 -14.29 0.76 0.73
C LEU A 64 -14.11 1.72 -0.45
N GLN A 65 -15.15 1.97 -1.25
CA GLN A 65 -15.11 2.96 -2.33
C GLN A 65 -14.98 4.40 -1.82
N ASN A 66 -15.47 4.70 -0.61
CA ASN A 66 -15.46 6.04 -0.02
C ASN A 66 -14.40 6.20 1.09
N ILE A 67 -13.43 5.30 1.20
CA ILE A 67 -12.41 5.29 2.27
C ILE A 67 -11.65 6.62 2.35
N GLU A 68 -11.46 7.28 1.21
CA GLU A 68 -10.73 8.54 1.11
C GLU A 68 -11.44 9.70 1.82
N SER A 69 -12.74 9.57 2.10
CA SER A 69 -13.47 10.54 2.93
C SER A 69 -12.96 10.60 4.38
N PHE A 70 -12.34 9.52 4.88
CA PHE A 70 -11.75 9.48 6.22
C PHE A 70 -10.39 10.16 6.30
N ARG A 71 -9.82 10.58 5.18
CA ARG A 71 -8.52 11.24 5.13
C ARG A 71 -8.44 12.48 6.01
N GLY A 72 -9.53 13.25 6.10
CA GLY A 72 -9.61 14.44 6.96
C GLY A 72 -9.70 14.12 8.46
N SER A 73 -10.00 12.87 8.81
CA SER A 73 -10.06 12.38 10.19
C SER A 73 -8.78 11.64 10.63
N LEU A 74 -7.84 11.42 9.72
CA LEU A 74 -6.52 10.91 10.07
C LEU A 74 -5.83 11.85 11.05
N CYS A 75 -5.03 11.27 11.95
CA CYS A 75 -4.26 12.04 12.90
C CYS A 75 -3.27 12.93 12.15
N VAL A 76 -3.39 14.25 12.30
CA VAL A 76 -2.40 15.18 11.77
C VAL A 76 -1.12 15.01 12.59
N PHE A 77 -0.03 14.62 11.94
CA PHE A 77 1.28 14.58 12.57
C PHE A 77 2.12 15.80 12.16
N PRO A 78 2.69 16.55 13.12
CA PRO A 78 2.52 16.41 14.57
C PRO A 78 1.12 16.87 15.04
N PRO A 79 0.57 16.28 16.11
CA PRO A 79 -0.67 16.76 16.70
C PRO A 79 -0.53 18.24 17.09
N GLU A 80 -1.57 19.04 16.91
CA GLU A 80 -1.53 20.50 17.16
C GLU A 80 -1.07 20.85 18.60
N ASN A 81 -1.38 19.98 19.55
CA ASN A 81 -1.00 20.12 20.96
C ASN A 81 0.46 19.75 21.23
N VAL A 82 1.14 19.09 20.30
CA VAL A 82 2.55 18.71 20.39
C VAL A 82 3.40 19.82 19.81
N LYS A 83 3.93 20.67 20.69
CA LYS A 83 5.01 21.60 20.33
C LYS A 83 6.29 20.80 20.10
N LEU A 84 6.54 20.39 18.86
CA LEU A 84 7.85 19.85 18.49
C LEU A 84 8.91 20.89 18.84
N ARG A 85 9.91 20.51 19.63
CA ARG A 85 11.12 21.32 19.75
C ARG A 85 11.72 21.43 18.35
N LYS A 86 12.19 22.62 17.97
CA LYS A 86 13.03 22.75 16.77
C LYS A 86 14.19 21.76 16.95
N PRO A 87 14.28 20.67 16.17
CA PRO A 87 15.31 19.66 16.38
C PRO A 87 16.71 20.25 16.18
N PHE A 88 16.78 21.36 15.42
CA PHE A 88 18.00 22.10 15.17
C PHE A 88 17.79 23.58 15.52
N ALA A 89 18.59 24.09 16.45
CA ALA A 89 18.68 25.53 16.72
C ALA A 89 19.42 26.28 15.59
N ILE A 90 20.31 25.57 14.88
CA ILE A 90 21.09 26.02 13.73
C ILE A 90 20.75 25.07 12.60
N GLN A 91 20.30 25.56 11.45
CA GLN A 91 20.01 24.70 10.30
C GLN A 91 21.30 24.01 9.82
N PRO A 92 21.43 22.67 9.94
CA PRO A 92 22.68 21.97 9.65
C PRO A 92 23.08 22.02 8.17
N TRP A 93 22.17 22.42 7.28
CA TRP A 93 22.35 22.50 5.83
C TRP A 93 22.79 23.87 5.31
N ILE A 94 22.98 24.89 6.15
CA ILE A 94 23.34 26.24 5.67
C ILE A 94 24.81 26.32 5.20
N ASN A 95 25.67 25.37 5.58
CA ASN A 95 27.12 25.57 5.52
C ASN A 95 27.83 24.91 4.32
N SER A 96 27.27 23.86 3.69
CA SER A 96 27.79 23.26 2.44
C SER A 96 26.85 22.16 1.89
N GLU A 97 26.91 21.90 0.58
CA GLU A 97 26.18 20.81 -0.10
C GLU A 97 26.60 19.41 0.43
N GLU A 98 27.86 19.27 0.87
CA GLU A 98 28.39 18.05 1.49
C GLU A 98 27.67 17.71 2.81
N ASN A 99 27.36 18.72 3.64
CA ASN A 99 26.62 18.51 4.89
C ASN A 99 25.17 18.09 4.63
N VAL A 100 24.57 18.57 3.54
CA VAL A 100 23.24 18.11 3.08
C VAL A 100 23.30 16.64 2.65
N GLY A 101 24.31 16.28 1.85
CA GLY A 101 24.55 14.90 1.44
C GLY A 101 24.75 13.97 2.63
N ASN A 102 25.56 14.36 3.62
CA ASN A 102 25.82 13.57 4.82
C ASN A 102 24.57 13.39 5.69
N LEU A 103 23.75 14.43 5.84
CA LEU A 103 22.48 14.33 6.55
C LEU A 103 21.49 13.39 5.85
N LEU A 104 21.35 13.51 4.52
CA LEU A 104 20.47 12.64 3.73
C LEU A 104 20.96 11.19 3.77
N MET A 105 22.28 10.97 3.69
CA MET A 105 22.88 9.64 3.85
C MET A 105 22.56 9.04 5.22
N PHE A 106 22.73 9.81 6.31
CA PHE A 106 22.39 9.37 7.66
C PHE A 106 20.89 9.06 7.82
N ILE A 107 20.00 9.86 7.23
CA ILE A 107 18.56 9.61 7.26
C ILE A 107 18.20 8.33 6.50
N LEU A 108 18.83 8.10 5.34
CA LEU A 108 18.62 6.88 4.55
C LEU A 108 19.20 5.64 5.26
N ASP A 109 20.36 5.77 5.90
CA ASP A 109 20.99 4.69 6.67
C ASP A 109 20.19 4.35 7.93
N LEU A 110 19.69 5.35 8.66
CA LEU A 110 18.78 5.15 9.78
C LEU A 110 17.47 4.50 9.32
N ARG A 111 16.94 4.89 8.15
CA ARG A 111 15.75 4.26 7.55
C ARG A 111 16.00 2.79 7.23
N LEU A 112 17.14 2.45 6.65
CA LEU A 112 17.53 1.06 6.38
C LEU A 112 17.73 0.26 7.65
N LEU A 113 18.32 0.86 8.69
CA LEU A 113 18.50 0.22 10.00
C LEU A 113 17.16 -0.04 10.69
N ILE A 114 16.22 0.91 10.63
CA ILE A 114 14.86 0.72 11.15
C ILE A 114 14.10 -0.35 10.36
N GLN A 115 14.23 -0.38 9.04
CA GLN A 115 13.62 -1.43 8.21
C GLN A 115 14.24 -2.81 8.49
N GLY A 116 15.55 -2.90 8.68
CA GLY A 116 16.24 -4.11 9.10
C GLY A 116 15.80 -4.59 10.48
N LEU A 117 15.64 -3.67 11.43
CA LEU A 117 15.14 -4.00 12.78
C LEU A 117 13.68 -4.50 12.74
N LYS A 118 12.82 -3.86 11.93
CA LYS A 118 11.45 -4.33 11.69
C LYS A 118 11.44 -5.72 11.05
N ALA A 119 12.34 -5.99 10.10
CA ALA A 119 12.46 -7.32 9.52
C ALA A 119 12.85 -8.37 10.58
N VAL A 120 13.81 -8.08 11.45
CA VAL A 120 14.26 -8.99 12.51
C VAL A 120 13.15 -9.28 13.53
N VAL A 121 12.33 -8.29 13.89
CA VAL A 121 11.22 -8.46 14.86
C VAL A 121 10.06 -9.30 14.29
N VAL A 122 9.87 -9.34 12.97
CA VAL A 122 8.81 -10.15 12.32
C VAL A 122 9.19 -11.64 12.23
N TYR A 123 10.45 -12.01 12.46
CA TYR A 123 10.92 -13.41 12.46
C TYR A 123 10.98 -14.07 13.85
N PHE A 124 10.41 -13.46 14.90
CA PHE A 124 10.25 -14.04 16.24
C PHE A 124 8.79 -14.10 16.67
#